data_AF-A0AAU3T7A7-F1
#
_entry.id   AF-A0AAU3T7A7-F1
#
_cell.length_a   1.000
_cell.length_b   1.000
_cell.length_c   1.000
_cell.angle_alpha   90.00
_cell.angle_beta   90.00
_cell.angle_gamma   90.00
#
_symmetry.space_group_name_H-M   'P 1'
#
loop_
_entity.id
_entity.type
_entity.pdbx_description
1 polymer ?
#
loop_
_entity_poly.entity_id
_entity_poly.type
_entity_poly.pdbx_seq_one_letter_code
_entity_poly.pdbx_strand_id
1 'polypeptide(L)'
;MGAPMNPEHSWPIPPAGGWTADDLDTLPNLPPHTELIDGSLIFVSPQTLFHSRAVTFFERQIESLVPEGLEVLREFTIDIDRHNRPEPDVIVCREDVVNDLAQTRLPAEAVLLAIEVVSPESIDRDRETKPVAAGIFHDRLKVSDPFPIDLDLTGIMPKRRRPE
;
A
#
# COMPACT_ATOMS: atom_id res chain seq x y z
N MET A 1 -22.76 3.20 20.62
CA MET A 1 -22.29 2.29 21.69
C MET A 1 -20.87 1.94 21.35
N GLY A 2 -19.90 2.29 22.20
CA GLY A 2 -18.48 2.02 21.94
C GLY A 2 -18.18 0.52 22.00
N ALA A 3 -17.26 0.06 21.16
CA ALA A 3 -16.81 -1.33 21.17
C ALA A 3 -16.20 -1.69 22.54
N PRO A 4 -16.44 -2.91 23.07
CA PRO A 4 -15.88 -3.33 24.36
C PRO A 4 -14.35 -3.45 24.28
N MET A 5 -13.67 -2.96 25.33
CA MET A 5 -12.21 -3.02 25.48
C MET A 5 -11.83 -4.14 26.48
N ASN A 6 -10.75 -4.88 26.21
CA ASN A 6 -10.18 -5.89 27.11
C ASN A 6 -9.15 -5.23 28.08
N PRO A 7 -9.13 -5.51 29.40
CA PRO A 7 -8.32 -4.76 30.36
C PRO A 7 -6.80 -4.98 30.30
N GLU A 8 -6.30 -5.98 29.58
CA GLU A 8 -4.88 -6.37 29.67
C GLU A 8 -4.01 -5.98 28.46
N HIS A 9 -4.59 -5.70 27.29
CA HIS A 9 -3.95 -5.01 26.16
C HIS A 9 -5.06 -4.38 25.31
N SER A 10 -5.08 -3.06 25.20
CA SER A 10 -6.20 -2.22 24.73
C SER A 10 -6.42 -2.27 23.21
N TRP A 11 -6.57 -3.45 22.62
CA TRP A 11 -6.96 -3.58 21.22
C TRP A 11 -8.48 -3.68 21.08
N PRO A 12 -9.07 -2.99 20.08
CA PRO A 12 -10.52 -3.02 19.90
C PRO A 12 -10.95 -4.41 19.42
N ILE A 13 -12.02 -4.94 20.01
CA ILE A 13 -12.59 -6.23 19.63
C ILE A 13 -13.47 -6.03 18.37
N PRO A 14 -13.27 -6.80 17.29
CA PRO A 14 -14.06 -6.65 16.08
C PRO A 14 -15.55 -6.93 16.34
N PRO A 15 -16.47 -6.15 15.74
CA PRO A 15 -17.89 -6.44 15.80
C PRO A 15 -18.24 -7.72 15.02
N ALA A 16 -19.44 -8.24 15.25
CA ALA A 16 -19.95 -9.38 14.48
C ALA A 16 -20.06 -8.99 12.99
N GLY A 17 -19.25 -9.62 12.14
CA GLY A 17 -19.13 -9.30 10.71
C GLY A 17 -17.86 -8.54 10.31
N GLY A 18 -16.97 -8.24 11.27
CA GLY A 18 -15.71 -7.53 11.00
C GLY A 18 -15.86 -6.02 11.00
N TRP A 19 -14.71 -5.33 11.01
CA TRP A 19 -14.63 -3.88 10.92
C TRP A 19 -15.03 -3.37 9.54
N THR A 20 -15.47 -2.12 9.49
CA THR A 20 -15.83 -1.43 8.27
C THR A 20 -14.92 -0.23 8.00
N ALA A 21 -14.99 0.28 6.78
CA ALA A 21 -14.33 1.50 6.36
C ALA A 21 -14.78 2.73 7.20
N ASP A 22 -15.99 2.78 7.71
CA ASP A 22 -16.36 3.90 8.58
C ASP A 22 -15.79 3.74 10.00
N ASP A 23 -15.46 2.50 10.41
CA ASP A 23 -14.96 2.24 11.76
C ASP A 23 -13.54 2.77 11.99
N LEU A 24 -12.57 2.60 11.07
CA LEU A 24 -11.19 3.10 11.36
C LEU A 24 -11.13 4.61 11.51
N ASP A 25 -12.05 5.37 10.92
CA ASP A 25 -12.10 6.84 11.06
C ASP A 25 -12.46 7.26 12.49
N THR A 26 -13.04 6.35 13.28
CA THR A 26 -13.52 6.59 14.65
C THR A 26 -12.76 5.82 15.71
N LEU A 27 -12.00 4.78 15.32
CA LEU A 27 -11.28 3.93 16.25
C LEU A 27 -10.13 4.69 16.91
N PRO A 28 -10.10 4.78 18.25
CA PRO A 28 -9.03 5.50 18.94
C PRO A 28 -7.73 4.69 18.92
N ASN A 29 -6.60 5.40 18.84
CA ASN A 29 -5.26 4.84 19.04
C ASN A 29 -4.87 3.71 18.07
N LEU A 30 -5.38 3.74 16.84
CA LEU A 30 -4.84 2.87 15.80
C LEU A 30 -3.39 3.27 15.49
N PRO A 31 -2.48 2.31 15.30
CA PRO A 31 -1.18 2.59 14.73
C PRO A 31 -1.32 3.31 13.37
N PRO A 32 -0.39 4.20 13.02
CA PRO A 32 -0.29 4.69 11.64
C PRO A 32 -0.20 3.54 10.65
N HIS A 33 -0.66 3.76 9.41
CA HIS A 33 -0.62 2.75 8.34
C HIS A 33 -1.38 1.46 8.72
N THR A 34 -2.50 1.59 9.43
CA THR A 34 -3.41 0.45 9.69
C THR A 34 -4.28 0.22 8.44
N GLU A 35 -4.21 -0.96 7.87
CA GLU A 35 -5.07 -1.36 6.74
C GLU A 35 -6.32 -2.09 7.24
N LEU A 36 -7.40 -2.02 6.45
CA LEU A 36 -8.58 -2.86 6.63
C LEU A 36 -8.69 -3.84 5.46
N ILE A 37 -8.70 -5.14 5.73
CA ILE A 37 -8.76 -6.18 4.70
C ILE A 37 -9.77 -7.25 5.12
N ASP A 38 -10.79 -7.49 4.29
CA ASP A 38 -11.90 -8.42 4.57
C ASP A 38 -12.49 -8.27 5.99
N GLY A 39 -12.59 -7.02 6.46
CA GLY A 39 -13.10 -6.70 7.79
C GLY A 39 -12.12 -6.92 8.95
N SER A 40 -10.85 -7.22 8.66
CA SER A 40 -9.78 -7.41 9.65
C SER A 40 -8.80 -6.23 9.64
N LEU A 41 -8.34 -5.81 10.82
CA LEU A 41 -7.29 -4.81 10.92
C LEU A 41 -5.93 -5.47 10.70
N ILE A 42 -5.17 -4.96 9.74
CA ILE A 42 -3.80 -5.38 9.48
C ILE A 42 -2.86 -4.27 9.96
N PHE A 43 -1.94 -4.64 10.83
CA PHE A 43 -0.93 -3.73 11.35
C PHE A 43 0.40 -4.00 10.66
N VAL A 44 0.93 -2.98 9.99
CA VAL A 44 2.21 -3.08 9.32
C VAL A 44 3.33 -3.35 10.33
N SER A 45 4.27 -4.21 9.94
CA SER A 45 5.51 -4.43 10.69
C SER A 45 6.52 -3.32 10.36
N PRO A 46 7.53 -3.06 11.22
CA PRO A 46 8.60 -2.12 10.89
C PRO A 46 9.24 -2.43 9.53
N GLN A 47 9.45 -1.38 8.73
CA GLN A 47 9.95 -1.52 7.37
C GLN A 47 11.43 -1.91 7.33
N THR A 48 11.77 -2.80 6.38
CA THR A 48 13.17 -3.17 6.11
C THR A 48 13.87 -2.08 5.29
N LEU A 49 15.21 -2.01 5.34
CA LEU A 49 15.98 -1.12 4.46
C LEU A 49 15.75 -1.44 2.97
N PHE A 50 15.51 -2.72 2.65
CA PHE A 50 15.17 -3.12 1.30
C PHE A 50 13.85 -2.48 0.87
N HIS A 51 12.80 -2.62 1.69
CA HIS A 51 11.50 -2.04 1.41
C HIS A 51 11.59 -0.52 1.21
N SER A 52 12.20 0.21 2.17
CA SER A 52 12.36 1.66 2.07
C SER A 52 13.05 2.10 0.77
N ARG A 53 14.09 1.37 0.33
CA ARG A 53 14.79 1.65 -0.93
C ARG A 53 13.96 1.30 -2.16
N ALA A 54 13.23 0.19 -2.13
CA ALA A 54 12.36 -0.23 -3.22
C ALA A 54 11.21 0.77 -3.44
N VAL A 55 10.53 1.21 -2.38
CA VAL A 55 9.48 2.24 -2.47
C VAL A 55 10.02 3.53 -3.06
N THR A 56 11.16 4.02 -2.55
CA THR A 56 11.83 5.23 -3.09
C THR A 56 12.25 5.07 -4.55
N PHE A 57 12.67 3.86 -4.95
CA PHE A 57 13.01 3.56 -6.35
C PHE A 57 11.76 3.63 -7.23
N PHE A 58 10.68 2.95 -6.84
CA PHE A 58 9.44 2.92 -7.63
C PHE A 58 8.82 4.31 -7.76
N GLU A 59 8.67 5.05 -6.65
CA GLU A 59 8.20 6.44 -6.63
C GLU A 59 8.92 7.27 -7.70
N ARG A 60 10.25 7.39 -7.60
CA ARG A 60 11.05 8.23 -8.51
C ARG A 60 11.04 7.77 -9.96
N GLN A 61 11.09 6.45 -10.20
CA GLN A 61 11.10 5.93 -11.57
C GLN A 61 9.74 6.12 -12.23
N ILE A 62 8.66 5.91 -11.50
CA ILE A 62 7.30 6.06 -12.03
C ILE A 62 6.98 7.53 -12.24
N GLU A 63 7.31 8.41 -11.29
CA GLU A 63 7.18 9.87 -11.45
C GLU A 63 7.84 10.37 -12.76
N SER A 64 8.97 9.79 -13.15
CA SER A 64 9.66 10.15 -14.39
C SER A 64 8.97 9.68 -15.68
N LEU A 65 8.01 8.77 -15.56
CA LEU A 65 7.29 8.12 -16.68
C LEU A 65 5.82 8.52 -16.74
N VAL A 66 5.22 9.03 -15.65
CA VAL A 66 3.79 9.31 -15.64
C VAL A 66 3.43 10.40 -16.65
N PRO A 67 2.38 10.21 -17.45
CA PRO A 67 1.84 11.27 -18.30
C PRO A 67 1.19 12.39 -17.47
N GLU A 68 0.97 13.54 -18.11
CA GLU A 68 0.20 14.65 -17.54
C GLU A 68 -1.21 14.20 -17.12
N GLY A 69 -1.70 14.75 -16.01
CA GLY A 69 -3.02 14.42 -15.44
C GLY A 69 -3.02 13.20 -14.51
N LEU A 70 -1.85 12.59 -14.24
CA LEU A 70 -1.67 11.53 -13.24
C LEU A 70 -0.69 11.96 -12.14
N GLU A 71 -0.87 11.39 -10.96
CA GLU A 71 -0.04 11.65 -9.78
C GLU A 71 0.43 10.35 -9.12
N VAL A 72 1.65 10.37 -8.59
CA VAL A 72 2.25 9.25 -7.85
C VAL A 72 2.21 9.57 -6.36
N LEU A 73 1.65 8.66 -5.56
CA LEU A 73 1.65 8.76 -4.10
C LEU A 73 2.25 7.48 -3.51
N ARG A 74 2.83 7.60 -2.32
CA ARG A 74 3.38 6.48 -1.54
C ARG A 74 2.56 6.28 -0.27
N GLU A 75 2.46 5.04 0.18
CA GLU A 75 1.89 4.68 1.49
C GLU A 75 0.56 5.44 1.75
N PHE A 76 -0.36 5.37 0.78
CA PHE A 76 -1.59 6.18 0.77
C PHE A 76 -2.84 5.29 0.67
N THR A 77 -3.80 5.53 1.56
CA THR A 77 -4.96 4.65 1.72
C THR A 77 -5.90 4.70 0.51
N ILE A 78 -6.43 3.55 0.12
CA ILE A 78 -7.45 3.41 -0.94
C ILE A 78 -8.75 2.90 -0.34
N ASP A 79 -9.87 3.57 -0.62
CA ASP A 79 -11.22 3.09 -0.32
C ASP A 79 -11.71 2.17 -1.46
N ILE A 80 -11.69 0.84 -1.25
CA ILE A 80 -12.20 -0.15 -2.22
C ILE A 80 -13.67 -0.43 -1.97
N ASP A 81 -14.00 -0.87 -0.76
CA ASP A 81 -15.36 -1.15 -0.36
C ASP A 81 -15.52 -1.05 1.16
N ARG A 82 -16.70 -1.43 1.66
CA ARG A 82 -17.03 -1.33 3.08
C ARG A 82 -16.07 -2.12 3.98
N HIS A 83 -15.43 -3.18 3.50
CA HIS A 83 -14.59 -4.09 4.28
C HIS A 83 -13.12 -4.07 3.84
N ASN A 84 -12.77 -3.22 2.86
CA ASN A 84 -11.43 -3.17 2.26
C ASN A 84 -10.96 -1.72 2.08
N ARG A 85 -9.93 -1.36 2.86
CA ARG A 85 -9.13 -0.14 2.73
C ARG A 85 -7.64 -0.44 2.86
N PRO A 86 -7.01 -0.95 1.79
CA PRO A 86 -5.58 -1.19 1.78
C PRO A 86 -4.79 0.12 1.70
N GLU A 87 -3.50 0.03 2.00
CA GLU A 87 -2.54 1.09 1.82
C GLU A 87 -1.34 0.57 1.03
N PRO A 88 -1.38 0.62 -0.31
CA PRO A 88 -0.27 0.12 -1.12
C PRO A 88 0.96 1.01 -0.99
N ASP A 89 2.13 0.41 -1.22
CA ASP A 89 3.41 1.10 -1.07
C ASP A 89 3.59 2.26 -2.05
N VAL A 90 3.18 2.07 -3.31
CA VAL A 90 3.16 3.11 -4.35
C VAL A 90 1.89 2.98 -5.18
N ILE A 91 1.24 4.10 -5.44
CA ILE A 91 0.07 4.18 -6.30
C ILE A 91 0.26 5.22 -7.40
N VAL A 92 -0.38 5.00 -8.54
CA VAL A 92 -0.60 6.02 -9.56
C VAL A 92 -2.09 6.27 -9.66
N CYS A 93 -2.50 7.52 -9.53
CA CYS A 93 -3.89 7.93 -9.53
C CYS A 93 -4.12 9.10 -10.50
N ARG A 94 -5.39 9.44 -10.76
CA ARG A 94 -5.72 10.66 -11.48
C ARG A 94 -5.36 11.87 -10.62
N GLU A 95 -4.75 12.90 -11.21
CA GLU A 95 -4.39 14.13 -10.49
C GLU A 95 -5.64 14.91 -10.03
N ASP A 96 -6.74 14.82 -10.79
CA ASP A 96 -7.98 15.57 -10.51
C ASP A 96 -8.73 15.16 -9.24
N VAL A 97 -8.38 14.02 -8.63
CA VAL A 97 -8.96 13.57 -7.37
C VAL A 97 -8.17 14.02 -6.14
N VAL A 98 -7.00 14.63 -6.31
CA VAL A 98 -6.19 15.20 -5.23
C VAL A 98 -6.54 16.69 -5.10
N ASN A 99 -7.54 17.00 -4.26
CA ASN A 99 -8.10 18.34 -4.13
C ASN A 99 -7.79 19.06 -2.80
N ASP A 100 -7.24 18.34 -1.81
CA ASP A 100 -6.87 18.86 -0.49
C ASP A 100 -5.60 18.15 0.01
N LEU A 101 -4.64 18.91 0.53
CA LEU A 101 -3.41 18.37 1.13
C LEU A 101 -3.67 17.68 2.48
N ALA A 102 -4.84 17.87 3.09
CA ALA A 102 -5.29 17.13 4.27
C ALA A 102 -5.98 15.81 3.93
N GLN A 103 -6.17 15.48 2.65
CA GLN A 103 -6.76 14.22 2.22
C GLN A 103 -5.87 13.04 2.65
N THR A 104 -6.49 11.99 3.18
CA THR A 104 -5.78 10.81 3.70
C THR A 104 -6.16 9.52 2.99
N ARG A 105 -7.06 9.58 2.01
CA ARG A 105 -7.52 8.41 1.24
C ARG A 105 -8.07 8.80 -0.12
N LEU A 106 -8.05 7.85 -1.05
CA LEU A 106 -8.58 7.99 -2.42
C LEU A 106 -9.59 6.89 -2.74
N PRO A 107 -10.61 7.15 -3.57
CA PRO A 107 -11.49 6.10 -4.05
C PRO A 107 -10.74 5.18 -5.04
N ALA A 108 -11.00 3.88 -4.98
CA ALA A 108 -10.29 2.88 -5.80
C ALA A 108 -10.40 3.13 -7.31
N GLU A 109 -11.52 3.65 -7.80
CA GLU A 109 -11.70 3.95 -9.23
C GLU A 109 -10.82 5.09 -9.77
N ALA A 110 -10.14 5.83 -8.89
CA ALA A 110 -9.17 6.85 -9.27
C ALA A 110 -7.74 6.30 -9.34
N VAL A 111 -7.49 5.10 -8.81
CA VAL A 111 -6.18 4.43 -8.80
C VAL A 111 -6.05 3.57 -10.05
N LEU A 112 -5.03 3.84 -10.85
CA LEU A 112 -4.75 3.16 -12.12
C LEU A 112 -3.68 2.08 -11.98
N LEU A 113 -2.79 2.23 -11.01
CA LEU A 113 -1.73 1.28 -10.68
C LEU A 113 -1.50 1.29 -9.17
N ALA A 114 -1.36 0.11 -8.58
CA ALA A 114 -0.89 -0.08 -7.22
C ALA A 114 0.29 -1.05 -7.24
N ILE A 115 1.33 -0.76 -6.46
CA ILE A 115 2.55 -1.55 -6.36
C ILE A 115 2.75 -1.91 -4.89
N GLU A 116 3.03 -3.19 -4.66
CA GLU A 116 3.32 -3.77 -3.36
C GLU A 116 4.73 -4.36 -3.41
N VAL A 117 5.59 -3.96 -2.47
CA VAL A 117 6.96 -4.45 -2.34
C VAL A 117 6.99 -5.63 -1.38
N VAL A 118 6.94 -6.83 -1.96
CA VAL A 118 7.09 -8.07 -1.20
C VAL A 118 8.56 -8.41 -1.03
N SER A 119 9.03 -8.53 0.21
CA SER A 119 10.36 -9.09 0.50
C SER A 119 10.30 -10.62 0.64
N PRO A 120 11.37 -11.36 0.30
CA PRO A 120 11.42 -12.81 0.48
C PRO A 120 11.12 -13.28 1.92
N GLU A 121 11.48 -12.46 2.90
CA GLU A 121 11.24 -12.68 4.33
C GLU A 121 9.77 -12.48 4.73
N SER A 122 8.96 -11.87 3.85
CA SER A 122 7.53 -11.58 4.08
C SER A 122 6.61 -12.57 3.36
N ILE A 123 7.11 -13.37 2.40
CA ILE A 123 6.32 -14.33 1.62
C ILE A 123 5.54 -15.33 2.49
N ASP A 124 6.12 -15.75 3.62
CA ASP A 124 5.48 -16.74 4.51
C ASP A 124 4.30 -16.15 5.32
N ARG A 125 4.17 -14.80 5.40
CA ARG A 125 3.04 -14.12 6.07
C ARG A 125 1.98 -13.59 5.10
N ASP A 126 2.32 -13.41 3.83
CA ASP A 126 1.57 -12.56 2.88
C ASP A 126 0.62 -13.34 1.94
N ARG A 127 0.50 -14.67 2.13
CA ARG A 127 -0.17 -15.56 1.18
C ARG A 127 -1.70 -15.55 1.20
N GLU A 128 -2.32 -14.83 2.10
CA GLU A 128 -3.77 -14.75 2.18
C GLU A 128 -4.15 -13.28 2.28
N THR A 129 -5.02 -12.82 1.37
CA THR A 129 -5.81 -11.59 1.50
C THR A 129 -5.19 -10.27 1.01
N LYS A 130 -4.84 -10.14 -0.29
CA LYS A 130 -4.91 -8.81 -0.95
C LYS A 130 -5.59 -8.96 -2.32
N PRO A 131 -6.82 -8.42 -2.51
CA PRO A 131 -7.56 -8.52 -3.77
C PRO A 131 -7.11 -7.41 -4.73
N VAL A 132 -5.92 -7.56 -5.32
CA VAL A 132 -5.49 -6.71 -6.44
C VAL A 132 -4.86 -7.62 -7.49
N ALA A 133 -5.10 -7.35 -8.78
CA ALA A 133 -4.52 -8.10 -9.89
C ALA A 133 -2.98 -8.03 -9.82
N ALA A 134 -2.36 -9.03 -9.22
CA ALA A 134 -0.93 -9.02 -8.91
C ALA A 134 -0.10 -9.70 -10.01
N GLY A 135 0.94 -9.01 -10.46
CA GLY A 135 2.09 -9.61 -11.12
C GLY A 135 3.29 -9.60 -10.18
N ILE A 136 4.01 -10.72 -10.07
CA ILE A 136 5.26 -10.78 -9.32
C ILE A 136 6.42 -10.54 -10.28
N PHE A 137 7.22 -9.50 -10.02
CA PHE A 137 8.35 -9.11 -10.86
C PHE A 137 9.65 -9.20 -10.04
N HIS A 138 10.69 -9.82 -10.60
CA HIS A 138 11.98 -10.02 -9.93
C HIS A 138 13.06 -9.08 -10.46
N ASP A 139 13.38 -9.17 -11.76
CA ASP A 139 14.48 -8.41 -12.36
C ASP A 139 14.01 -7.21 -13.18
N ARG A 140 12.79 -7.26 -13.70
CA ARG A 140 12.24 -6.23 -14.60
C ARG A 140 10.73 -6.13 -14.43
N LEU A 141 10.23 -4.91 -14.30
CA LEU A 141 8.81 -4.59 -14.38
C LEU A 141 8.53 -4.08 -15.80
N LYS A 142 7.70 -4.80 -16.55
CA LYS A 142 7.28 -4.37 -17.89
C LYS A 142 5.78 -4.56 -18.09
N VAL A 143 5.06 -3.46 -18.18
CA VAL A 143 3.61 -3.43 -18.43
C VAL A 143 3.26 -2.34 -19.45
N SER A 144 2.21 -2.54 -20.25
CA SER A 144 1.72 -1.57 -21.23
C SER A 144 0.59 -0.68 -20.72
N ASP A 145 -0.16 -1.17 -19.74
CA ASP A 145 -1.35 -0.54 -19.16
C ASP A 145 -1.10 -0.34 -17.67
N PRO A 146 -1.52 0.79 -17.07
CA PRO A 146 -2.27 1.91 -17.68
C PRO A 146 -1.44 2.82 -18.60
N PHE A 147 -0.12 2.68 -18.60
CA PHE A 147 0.80 3.32 -19.54
C PHE A 147 2.09 2.49 -19.63
N PRO A 148 2.96 2.71 -20.63
CA PRO A 148 4.18 1.94 -20.78
C PRO A 148 5.14 2.15 -19.60
N ILE A 149 5.37 1.08 -18.84
CA ILE A 149 6.36 1.02 -17.77
C ILE A 149 7.38 -0.05 -18.15
N ASP A 150 8.66 0.31 -18.10
CA ASP A 150 9.77 -0.60 -18.38
C ASP A 150 10.95 -0.26 -17.45
N LEU A 151 10.99 -0.93 -16.29
CA LEU A 151 11.96 -0.66 -15.22
C LEU A 151 12.88 -1.85 -14.99
N ASP A 152 14.19 -1.58 -14.91
CA ASP A 152 15.20 -2.53 -14.44
C ASP A 152 15.25 -2.53 -12.90
N LEU A 153 14.72 -3.59 -12.30
CA LEU A 153 14.59 -3.71 -10.84
C LEU A 153 15.93 -4.03 -10.16
N THR A 154 16.97 -4.37 -10.92
CA THR A 154 18.32 -4.57 -10.36
C THR A 154 18.91 -3.27 -9.77
N GLY A 155 18.33 -2.10 -10.11
CA GLY A 155 18.67 -0.81 -9.54
C GLY A 155 18.24 -0.60 -8.08
N ILE A 156 17.33 -1.41 -7.53
CA ILE A 156 16.83 -1.29 -6.15
C ILE A 156 17.93 -1.55 -5.14
N MET A 157 18.78 -2.55 -5.40
CA MET A 157 19.95 -2.83 -4.55
C MET A 157 21.19 -2.23 -5.19
N PRO A 158 22.03 -1.49 -4.44
CA PRO A 158 23.32 -1.07 -4.97
C PRO A 158 24.11 -2.31 -5.38
N LYS A 159 24.67 -2.30 -6.60
CA LYS A 159 25.59 -3.35 -7.06
C LYS A 159 26.64 -3.57 -5.97
N ARG A 160 26.74 -4.79 -5.45
CA ARG A 160 27.82 -5.19 -4.53
C ARG A 160 29.13 -4.71 -5.15
N ARG A 161 29.85 -3.79 -4.49
CA ARG A 161 31.25 -3.53 -4.84
C ARG A 161 31.96 -4.87 -4.72
N ARG A 162 32.55 -5.36 -5.82
CA ARG A 162 33.45 -6.51 -5.73
C ARG A 162 34.56 -6.12 -4.75
N PRO A 163 34.90 -6.96 -3.76
CA PRO A 163 36.15 -6.77 -3.06
C PRO A 163 37.28 -6.86 -4.09
N GLU A 164 38.21 -5.89 -4.04
CA GLU A 164 39.48 -5.94 -4.78
C GLU A 164 40.35 -7.10 -4.27
#